data_AF-A0A1E1WWN3-F1
#
_entry.id   AF-A0A1E1WWN3-F1
#
_cell.length_a   1.000
_cell.length_b   1.000
_cell.length_c   1.000
_cell.angle_alpha   90.00
_cell.angle_beta   90.00
_cell.angle_gamma   90.00
#
_symmetry.space_group_name_H-M   'P 1'
#
loop_
_entity.id
_entity.type
_entity.pdbx_description
1 polymer ?
#
loop_
_entity_poly.entity_id
_entity_poly.type
_entity_poly.pdbx_seq_one_letter_code
_entity_poly.pdbx_strand_id
1 'polypeptide(L)'
;ADYSVTKYQCCCEWVTCFENRLPYHALSAGTLKGQNVYVARAVHEGETLIGWAQPANSCCYVSWNGHGHSHAEYQCLATETPDKMAWVPASEGELPYGAVQGGRASDDEPLYIGRATTDDGVLVGKVHPSHKTLYVA
;
A
#
# COMPACT_ATOMS: atom_id res chain seq x y z
N ALA A 1 20.85 -34.46 4.04
CA ALA A 1 19.86 -33.50 3.53
C ALA A 1 20.09 -32.20 4.30
N ASP A 2 20.68 -31.20 3.64
CA ASP A 2 20.88 -29.88 4.22
C ASP A 2 19.52 -29.21 4.39
N TYR A 3 19.07 -29.11 5.64
CA TYR A 3 17.94 -28.25 5.98
C TYR A 3 18.48 -26.83 6.02
N SER A 4 18.51 -26.17 4.86
CA SER A 4 18.70 -24.73 4.83
C SER A 4 17.53 -24.10 5.57
N VAL A 5 17.81 -23.61 6.78
CA VAL A 5 16.86 -22.85 7.58
C VAL A 5 16.35 -21.71 6.71
N THR A 6 15.08 -21.75 6.31
CA THR A 6 14.45 -20.65 5.59
C THR A 6 14.44 -19.46 6.54
N LYS A 7 15.42 -18.58 6.39
CA LYS A 7 15.50 -17.34 7.16
C LYS A 7 14.35 -16.47 6.66
N TYR A 8 13.25 -16.44 7.41
CA TYR A 8 12.17 -15.49 7.17
C TYR A 8 12.76 -14.08 7.24
N GLN A 9 12.90 -13.42 6.08
CA GLN A 9 13.38 -12.06 6.01
C GLN A 9 12.16 -11.15 5.92
N CYS A 10 12.08 -10.19 6.84
CA CYS A 10 11.10 -9.12 6.74
C CYS A 10 11.47 -8.26 5.53
N CYS A 11 10.78 -8.44 4.40
CA CYS A 11 11.09 -7.70 3.16
C CYS A 11 10.65 -6.24 3.24
N CYS A 12 9.73 -5.89 4.15
CA CYS A 12 9.22 -4.55 4.34
C CYS A 12 8.57 -4.39 5.71
N GLU A 13 8.48 -3.15 6.17
CA GLU A 13 7.83 -2.79 7.43
C GLU A 13 6.93 -1.56 7.27
N TRP A 14 5.94 -1.44 8.16
CA TRP A 14 5.07 -0.28 8.24
C TRP A 14 5.61 0.68 9.29
N VAL A 15 6.05 1.86 8.85
CA VAL A 15 6.63 2.88 9.73
C VAL A 15 5.66 4.03 9.90
N THR A 16 5.34 4.36 11.15
CA THR A 16 4.50 5.52 11.48
C THR A 16 5.15 6.81 11.01
N CYS A 17 4.40 7.58 10.23
CA CYS A 17 4.81 8.85 9.68
C CYS A 17 4.17 9.99 10.47
N PHE A 18 4.87 11.13 10.53
CA PHE A 18 4.34 12.35 11.11
C PHE A 18 4.44 13.45 10.06
N GLU A 19 3.30 14.01 9.68
CA GLU A 19 3.17 15.08 8.68
C GLU A 19 3.80 14.70 7.34
N ASN A 20 4.83 15.44 6.89
CA ASN A 20 5.54 15.23 5.63
C ASN A 20 6.80 14.35 5.77
N ARG A 21 7.09 13.83 6.97
CA ARG A 21 8.31 13.05 7.22
C ARG A 21 8.08 11.59 6.88
N LEU A 22 8.45 11.23 5.65
CA LEU A 22 8.52 9.83 5.22
C LEU A 22 9.75 9.13 5.81
N PRO A 23 9.66 7.81 6.09
CA PRO A 23 10.79 7.03 6.55
C PRO A 23 11.87 6.92 5.48
N TYR A 24 13.09 6.64 5.92
CA TYR A 24 14.13 6.17 5.00
C TYR A 24 13.65 4.90 4.29
N HIS A 25 13.96 4.76 3.00
CA HIS A 25 13.51 3.65 2.17
C HIS A 25 11.98 3.50 2.00
N ALA A 26 11.21 4.57 2.14
CA ALA A 26 9.79 4.55 1.78
C ALA A 26 9.59 4.06 0.33
N LEU A 27 8.71 3.08 0.15
CA LEU A 27 8.48 2.44 -1.14
C LEU A 27 7.69 3.37 -2.07
N SER A 28 8.38 3.94 -3.08
CA SER A 28 7.73 4.66 -4.17
C SER A 28 6.99 3.70 -5.09
N ALA A 29 5.71 3.97 -5.32
CA ALA A 29 4.86 3.21 -6.23
C ALA A 29 4.78 3.82 -7.63
N GLY A 30 5.42 4.97 -7.86
CA GLY A 30 5.37 5.71 -9.12
C GLY A 30 5.24 7.21 -8.87
N THR A 31 4.67 7.93 -9.84
CA THR A 31 4.42 9.36 -9.73
C THR A 31 2.96 9.69 -10.03
N LEU A 32 2.44 10.74 -9.42
CA LEU A 32 1.14 11.35 -9.69
C LEU A 32 1.37 12.84 -9.84
N LYS A 33 0.96 13.41 -10.98
CA LYS A 33 1.18 14.83 -11.32
C LYS A 33 2.65 15.26 -11.16
N GLY A 34 3.57 14.38 -11.52
CA GLY A 34 5.02 14.61 -11.45
C GLY A 34 5.66 14.45 -10.06
N GLN A 35 4.89 14.12 -9.02
CA GLN A 35 5.41 13.91 -7.67
C GLN A 35 5.36 12.43 -7.26
N ASN A 36 6.40 11.95 -6.56
CA ASN A 36 6.47 10.57 -6.09
C ASN A 36 5.29 10.21 -5.19
N VAL A 37 4.70 9.06 -5.45
CA VAL A 37 3.62 8.48 -4.66
C VAL A 37 4.17 7.32 -3.85
N TYR A 38 3.91 7.33 -2.55
CA TYR A 38 4.40 6.31 -1.62
C TYR A 38 3.26 5.42 -1.15
N VAL A 39 3.57 4.13 -0.97
CA VAL A 39 2.63 3.18 -0.39
C VAL A 39 2.39 3.53 1.07
N ALA A 40 1.12 3.77 1.41
CA ALA A 40 0.73 4.17 2.74
C ALA A 40 -0.51 3.40 3.21
N ARG A 41 -0.79 3.46 4.52
CA ARG A 41 -2.03 2.98 5.11
C ARG A 41 -2.47 3.83 6.29
N ALA A 42 -3.76 3.84 6.56
CA ALA A 42 -4.36 4.50 7.71
C ALA A 42 -5.51 3.66 8.29
N VAL A 43 -5.86 3.93 9.54
CA VAL A 43 -7.04 3.34 10.16
C VAL A 43 -8.24 4.25 9.89
N HIS A 44 -9.32 3.69 9.35
CA HIS A 44 -10.54 4.43 9.05
C HIS A 44 -11.75 3.53 9.33
N GLU A 45 -12.69 3.98 10.16
CA GLU A 45 -13.88 3.21 10.54
C GLU A 45 -13.56 1.80 11.07
N GLY A 46 -12.45 1.66 11.82
CA GLY A 46 -12.00 0.38 12.37
C GLY A 46 -11.27 -0.54 11.37
N GLU A 47 -11.19 -0.17 10.10
CA GLU A 47 -10.47 -0.90 9.06
C GLU A 47 -9.05 -0.35 8.91
N THR A 48 -8.09 -1.21 8.55
CA THR A 48 -6.75 -0.75 8.13
C THR A 48 -6.71 -0.73 6.60
N LEU A 49 -6.69 0.46 6.02
CA LEU A 49 -6.86 0.66 4.57
C LEU A 49 -5.56 1.09 3.91
N ILE A 50 -5.27 0.46 2.77
CA ILE A 50 -4.13 0.81 1.92
C ILE A 50 -4.51 1.99 1.04
N GLY A 51 -3.57 2.92 0.89
CA GLY A 51 -3.70 4.10 0.07
C GLY A 51 -2.34 4.66 -0.30
N TRP A 52 -2.29 5.97 -0.48
CA TRP A 52 -1.11 6.65 -1.00
C TRP A 52 -0.78 7.92 -0.22
N ALA A 53 0.49 8.30 -0.21
CA ALA A 53 0.96 9.55 0.40
C ALA A 53 1.93 10.29 -0.53
N GLN A 54 1.94 11.61 -0.41
CA GLN A 54 2.94 12.50 -1.02
C GLN A 54 3.45 13.45 0.08
N PRO A 55 4.77 13.68 0.22
CA PRO A 55 5.31 14.59 1.22
C PRO A 55 4.69 16.00 1.16
N ALA A 56 4.31 16.45 -0.04
CA ALA A 56 3.72 17.77 -0.26
C ALA A 56 2.34 17.95 0.41
N ASN A 57 1.62 16.86 0.68
CA ASN A 57 0.24 16.90 1.16
C ASN A 57 0.14 16.70 2.68
N SER A 58 1.24 16.29 3.34
CA SER A 58 1.30 15.99 4.78
C SER A 58 0.21 15.03 5.28
N CYS A 59 -0.30 14.15 4.40
CA CYS A 59 -1.33 13.18 4.73
C CYS A 59 -1.27 11.95 3.79
N CYS A 60 -1.93 10.88 4.23
CA CYS A 60 -2.27 9.73 3.40
C CYS A 60 -3.73 9.82 2.94
N TYR A 61 -4.00 9.41 1.71
CA TYR A 61 -5.35 9.24 1.18
C TYR A 61 -5.71 7.76 1.09
N VAL A 62 -6.84 7.36 1.68
CA VAL A 62 -7.37 5.99 1.63
C VAL A 62 -8.80 5.99 1.07
N SER A 63 -9.16 4.92 0.36
CA SER A 63 -10.49 4.79 -0.25
C SER A 63 -11.45 4.08 0.70
N TRP A 64 -12.62 4.68 0.97
CA TRP A 64 -13.67 4.06 1.77
C TRP A 64 -15.05 4.55 1.33
N ASN A 65 -15.98 3.59 1.16
CA ASN A 65 -17.37 3.82 0.75
C ASN A 65 -17.52 4.76 -0.47
N GLY A 66 -16.72 4.53 -1.51
CA GLY A 66 -16.75 5.30 -2.77
C GLY A 66 -16.09 6.68 -2.72
N HIS A 67 -15.46 7.06 -1.60
CA HIS A 67 -14.83 8.36 -1.41
C HIS A 67 -13.36 8.22 -0.96
N GLY A 68 -12.55 9.23 -1.25
CA GLY A 68 -11.20 9.37 -0.72
C GLY A 68 -11.20 10.11 0.62
N HIS A 69 -10.45 9.59 1.60
CA HIS A 69 -10.34 10.14 2.95
C HIS A 69 -8.89 10.44 3.30
N SER A 70 -8.62 11.66 3.76
CA SER A 70 -7.27 12.10 4.16
C SER A 70 -7.01 11.84 5.64
N HIS A 71 -5.82 11.32 5.96
CA HIS A 71 -5.36 11.04 7.33
C HIS A 71 -3.99 11.65 7.58
N ALA A 72 -3.87 12.47 8.62
CA ALA A 72 -2.60 13.05 9.07
C ALA A 72 -1.74 12.02 9.84
N GLU A 73 -2.40 11.08 10.53
CA GLU A 73 -1.76 9.92 11.17
C GLU A 73 -1.83 8.73 10.22
N TYR A 74 -0.68 8.28 9.74
CA TYR A 74 -0.59 7.19 8.79
C TYR A 74 0.74 6.45 8.91
N GLN A 75 0.86 5.33 8.20
CA GLN A 75 2.10 4.59 8.09
C GLN A 75 2.49 4.47 6.62
N CYS A 76 3.79 4.54 6.34
CA CYS A 76 4.33 4.23 5.02
C CYS A 76 5.03 2.87 5.03
N LEU A 77 4.95 2.17 3.91
CA LEU A 77 5.70 0.94 3.71
C LEU A 77 7.15 1.30 3.39
N ALA A 78 8.09 0.76 4.16
CA ALA A 78 9.53 0.92 3.94
C ALA A 78 10.17 -0.43 3.61
N THR A 79 11.21 -0.42 2.77
CA THR A 79 11.97 -1.63 2.42
C THR A 79 13.42 -1.33 2.05
N GLU A 80 14.36 -2.01 2.68
CA GLU A 80 15.77 -1.94 2.31
C GLU A 80 16.10 -2.76 1.03
N THR A 81 15.15 -3.58 0.57
CA THR A 81 15.33 -4.47 -0.59
C THR A 81 14.24 -4.24 -1.65
N PRO A 82 14.15 -3.02 -2.22
CA PRO A 82 13.14 -2.71 -3.24
C PRO A 82 13.30 -3.55 -4.50
N ASP A 83 14.50 -4.05 -4.78
CA ASP A 83 14.84 -4.96 -5.87
C ASP A 83 14.18 -6.35 -5.74
N LYS A 84 13.77 -6.74 -4.53
CA LYS A 84 13.01 -7.97 -4.26
C LYS A 84 11.50 -7.79 -4.42
N MET A 85 11.05 -6.59 -4.77
CA MET A 85 9.64 -6.28 -4.99
C MET A 85 9.37 -6.01 -6.46
N ALA A 86 8.20 -6.45 -6.91
CA ALA A 86 7.74 -6.19 -8.26
C ALA A 86 6.25 -5.89 -8.27
N TRP A 87 5.85 -4.96 -9.14
CA TRP A 87 4.46 -4.74 -9.47
C TRP A 87 4.06 -5.69 -10.57
N VAL A 88 3.17 -6.63 -10.25
CA VAL A 88 2.71 -7.67 -11.18
C VAL A 88 1.30 -7.34 -11.65
N PRO A 89 1.01 -7.33 -12.97
CA PRO A 89 -0.34 -7.17 -13.47
C PRO A 89 -1.28 -8.24 -12.92
N ALA A 90 -2.47 -7.84 -12.49
CA ALA A 90 -3.51 -8.73 -12.00
C ALA A 90 -4.90 -8.13 -12.28
N SER A 91 -5.92 -8.97 -12.34
CA SER A 91 -7.32 -8.59 -12.61
C SER A 91 -8.28 -9.53 -11.87
N GLU A 92 -9.56 -9.16 -11.78
CA GLU A 92 -10.62 -10.04 -11.24
C GLU A 92 -10.35 -10.54 -9.80
N GLY A 93 -9.62 -9.75 -9.00
CA GLY A 93 -9.25 -10.11 -7.63
C GLY A 93 -8.12 -11.13 -7.51
N GLU A 94 -7.48 -11.51 -8.61
CA GLU A 94 -6.33 -12.41 -8.56
C GLU A 94 -5.18 -11.79 -7.74
N LEU A 95 -4.59 -12.61 -6.86
CA LEU A 95 -3.43 -12.25 -6.07
C LEU A 95 -2.22 -13.04 -6.56
N PRO A 96 -1.22 -12.38 -7.16
CA PRO A 96 0.06 -13.01 -7.47
C PRO A 96 0.71 -13.62 -6.23
N TYR A 97 1.49 -14.69 -6.42
CA TYR A 97 2.26 -15.28 -5.32
C TYR A 97 3.20 -14.23 -4.72
N GLY A 98 3.15 -14.10 -3.39
CA GLY A 98 3.91 -13.06 -2.67
C GLY A 98 3.26 -11.68 -2.65
N ALA A 99 1.98 -11.55 -3.05
CA ALA A 99 1.23 -10.32 -2.87
C ALA A 99 1.29 -9.83 -1.40
N VAL A 100 1.62 -8.56 -1.23
CA VAL A 100 1.85 -7.97 0.09
C VAL A 100 0.50 -7.59 0.71
N GLN A 101 0.15 -8.23 1.81
CA GLN A 101 -0.99 -7.81 2.63
C GLN A 101 -0.66 -6.49 3.32
N GLY A 102 -1.51 -5.48 3.16
CA GLY A 102 -1.29 -4.15 3.76
C GLY A 102 -2.30 -3.76 4.82
N GLY A 103 -3.43 -4.45 4.88
CA GLY A 103 -4.56 -4.04 5.69
C GLY A 103 -5.54 -5.16 5.98
N ARG A 104 -6.68 -4.76 6.54
CA ARG A 104 -7.74 -5.65 6.99
C ARG A 104 -9.08 -4.89 7.00
N ALA A 105 -10.10 -5.50 6.42
CA ALA A 105 -11.47 -5.00 6.40
C ALA A 105 -12.18 -5.27 7.74
N SER A 106 -13.39 -4.74 7.91
CA SER A 106 -14.16 -4.83 9.16
C SER A 106 -14.62 -6.26 9.50
N ASP A 107 -14.70 -7.13 8.51
CA ASP A 107 -15.03 -8.56 8.63
C ASP A 107 -13.79 -9.46 8.81
N ASP A 108 -12.63 -8.86 9.11
CA ASP A 108 -11.33 -9.52 9.25
C ASP A 108 -10.69 -9.96 7.92
N GLU A 109 -11.31 -9.68 6.76
CA GLU A 109 -10.76 -10.05 5.45
C GLU A 109 -9.43 -9.31 5.19
N PRO A 110 -8.36 -10.02 4.78
CA PRO A 110 -7.09 -9.40 4.43
C PRO A 110 -7.20 -8.53 3.17
N LEU A 111 -6.66 -7.32 3.26
CA LEU A 111 -6.56 -6.39 2.13
C LEU A 111 -5.12 -6.31 1.62
N TYR A 112 -4.96 -6.27 0.30
CA TYR A 112 -3.65 -6.33 -0.35
C TYR A 112 -3.30 -5.02 -1.04
N ILE A 113 -2.01 -4.78 -1.21
CA ILE A 113 -1.50 -3.58 -1.86
C ILE A 113 -1.63 -3.73 -3.37
N GLY A 114 -2.36 -2.81 -4.00
CA GLY A 114 -2.43 -2.70 -5.45
C GLY A 114 -2.21 -1.26 -5.90
N ARG A 115 -2.00 -1.08 -7.20
CA ARG A 115 -1.93 0.25 -7.82
C ARG A 115 -2.65 0.25 -9.16
N ALA A 116 -3.22 1.40 -9.51
CA ALA A 116 -3.83 1.65 -10.81
C ALA A 116 -3.09 2.77 -11.53
N THR A 117 -2.99 2.66 -12.85
CA THR A 117 -2.55 3.75 -13.72
C THR A 117 -3.75 4.60 -14.09
N THR A 118 -3.61 5.92 -13.96
CA THR A 118 -4.57 6.94 -14.36
C THR A 118 -3.91 7.89 -15.37
N ASP A 119 -4.69 8.78 -15.97
CA ASP A 119 -4.16 9.81 -16.89
C ASP A 119 -3.13 10.72 -16.20
N ASP A 120 -3.27 10.92 -14.89
CA ASP A 120 -2.40 11.78 -14.07
C ASP A 120 -1.19 11.05 -13.47
N GLY A 121 -1.12 9.71 -13.60
CA GLY A 121 -0.01 8.91 -13.08
C GLY A 121 -0.47 7.62 -12.40
N VAL A 122 -0.01 7.38 -11.16
CA VAL A 122 -0.25 6.14 -10.43
C VAL A 122 -0.86 6.43 -9.07
N LEU A 123 -1.93 5.69 -8.76
CA LEU A 123 -2.55 5.69 -7.43
C LEU A 123 -2.42 4.32 -6.78
N VAL A 124 -2.07 4.30 -5.50
CA VAL A 124 -2.02 3.09 -4.67
C VAL A 124 -3.33 2.95 -3.91
N GLY A 125 -3.79 1.72 -3.74
CA GLY A 125 -5.04 1.43 -3.06
C GLY A 125 -5.12 0.01 -2.53
N LYS A 126 -6.32 -0.34 -2.05
CA LYS A 126 -6.62 -1.67 -1.50
C LYS A 126 -7.21 -2.58 -2.57
N VAL A 127 -6.60 -3.75 -2.75
CA VAL A 127 -7.24 -4.88 -3.42
C VAL A 127 -8.07 -5.62 -2.39
N HIS A 128 -9.36 -5.79 -2.68
CA HIS A 128 -10.30 -6.52 -1.84
C HIS A 128 -10.67 -7.82 -2.55
N PRO A 129 -10.12 -8.97 -2.13
CA PRO A 129 -10.25 -10.23 -2.86
C PRO A 129 -11.69 -10.68 -3.10
N SER A 130 -12.55 -10.64 -2.08
CA SER A 130 -13.96 -11.02 -2.21
C SER A 130 -14.76 -10.11 -3.15
N HIS A 131 -14.44 -8.81 -3.17
CA HIS A 131 -15.04 -7.85 -4.10
C HIS A 131 -14.41 -7.90 -5.50
N LYS A 132 -13.29 -8.63 -5.67
CA LYS A 132 -12.52 -8.72 -6.90
C LYS A 132 -12.12 -7.36 -7.49
N THR A 133 -11.90 -6.38 -6.62
CA THR A 133 -11.78 -4.97 -7.01
C THR A 133 -10.59 -4.30 -6.31
N LEU A 134 -9.88 -3.45 -7.06
CA LEU A 134 -8.93 -2.46 -6.52
C LEU A 134 -9.66 -1.13 -6.30
N TYR A 135 -9.59 -0.59 -5.09
CA TYR A 135 -10.12 0.73 -4.75
C TYR A 135 -8.99 1.73 -4.52
N VAL A 136 -8.93 2.76 -5.35
CA VAL A 136 -8.02 3.91 -5.19
C VAL A 136 -8.79 5.15 -4.75
N ALA A 137 -8.14 6.03 -3.99
CA ALA A 137 -8.71 7.27 -3.46
C ALA A 137 -8.55 8.44 -4.43
#